data_AF-E0S013-F1
#
_entry.id   AF-E0S013-F1
#
_cell.length_a   1.000
_cell.length_b   1.000
_cell.length_c   1.000
_cell.angle_alpha   90.00
_cell.angle_beta   90.00
_cell.angle_gamma   90.00
#
_symmetry.space_group_name_H-M   'P 1'
#
loop_
_entity.id
_entity.type
_entity.pdbx_description
1 polymer ?
#
loop_
_entity_poly.entity_id
_entity_poly.type
_entity_poly.pdbx_seq_one_letter_code
_entity_poly.pdbx_strand_id
1 'polypeptide(L)'
;MKIPEISHFPLFWRIEMSKEKLEYEGYIGTVEYDEKLDFYTGEVEIDGHIYTYEGDTLEELQEDFEDIIDSIIAFDEMDDEDEE
;
A
#
# COMPACT_ATOMS: atom_id res chain seq x y z
N MET A 1 -13.83 -3.53 46.05
CA MET A 1 -13.80 -3.72 44.58
C MET A 1 -13.77 -2.36 43.94
N LYS A 2 -12.77 -2.09 43.11
CA LYS A 2 -12.50 -0.79 42.51
C LYS A 2 -12.39 -1.06 41.02
N ILE A 3 -13.42 -0.67 40.28
CA ILE A 3 -13.42 -0.64 38.82
C ILE A 3 -12.50 0.52 38.41
N PRO A 4 -11.36 0.31 37.73
CA PRO A 4 -10.63 1.41 37.16
C PRO A 4 -11.24 1.79 35.82
N GLU A 5 -11.11 3.08 35.56
CA GLU A 5 -11.89 3.90 34.66
C GLU A 5 -11.66 3.59 33.19
N ILE A 6 -12.71 3.84 32.43
CA ILE A 6 -12.80 3.70 30.98
C ILE A 6 -11.69 4.54 30.34
N SER A 7 -10.63 3.87 29.89
CA SER A 7 -9.63 4.46 29.00
C SER A 7 -10.28 4.67 27.64
N HIS A 8 -10.64 5.92 27.40
CA HIS A 8 -11.00 6.51 26.13
C HIS A 8 -10.11 6.02 24.98
N PHE A 9 -10.56 5.01 24.25
CA PHE A 9 -10.14 4.78 22.87
C PHE A 9 -11.35 5.07 21.98
N PRO A 10 -11.22 6.00 21.03
CA PRO A 10 -12.34 6.42 20.21
C PRO A 10 -12.85 5.23 19.40
N LEU A 11 -14.16 5.17 19.26
CA LEU A 11 -14.92 4.22 18.45
C LEU A 11 -14.71 4.54 16.95
N PHE A 12 -13.48 4.38 16.46
CA PHE A 12 -13.04 4.50 15.06
C PHE A 12 -11.84 3.56 14.99
N TRP A 13 -12.01 2.26 14.78
CA TRP A 13 -11.93 1.70 13.44
C TRP A 13 -12.34 0.23 13.57
N ARG A 14 -13.66 -0.02 13.55
CA ARG A 14 -14.14 -1.34 13.14
C ARG A 14 -14.31 -1.26 11.63
N ILE A 15 -13.33 -1.79 10.90
CA ILE A 15 -13.45 -2.47 9.61
C ILE A 15 -12.13 -3.23 9.47
N GLU A 16 -12.08 -4.45 9.99
CA GLU A 16 -11.20 -5.47 9.43
C GLU A 16 -11.98 -6.01 8.22
N MET A 17 -12.06 -5.19 7.16
CA MET A 17 -12.25 -5.74 5.83
C MET A 17 -10.89 -6.29 5.48
N SER A 18 -10.84 -7.57 5.16
CA SER A 18 -9.71 -8.27 4.60
C SER A 18 -9.29 -7.62 3.27
N LYS A 19 -8.71 -6.42 3.34
CA LYS A 19 -7.91 -5.85 2.27
C LYS A 19 -6.60 -6.59 2.33
N GLU A 20 -6.35 -7.40 1.32
CA GLU A 20 -5.01 -7.90 1.07
C GLU A 20 -4.10 -6.67 0.86
N LYS A 21 -2.88 -6.76 1.36
CA LYS A 21 -1.90 -5.69 1.26
C LYS A 21 -0.65 -6.24 0.62
N LEU A 22 -0.02 -5.43 -0.21
CA LEU A 22 1.31 -5.69 -0.72
C LEU A 22 2.30 -4.90 0.12
N GLU A 23 3.41 -5.54 0.48
CA GLU A 23 4.49 -4.92 1.24
C GLU A 23 5.81 -5.21 0.53
N TYR A 24 6.54 -4.17 0.14
CA TYR A 24 7.83 -4.30 -0.55
C TYR A 24 8.70 -3.07 -0.27
N GLU A 25 9.99 -3.29 0.07
CA GLU A 25 10.97 -2.25 0.44
C GLU A 25 10.45 -1.20 1.46
N GLY A 26 9.53 -1.61 2.35
CA GLY A 26 8.93 -0.74 3.37
C GLY A 26 7.70 0.05 2.92
N TYR A 27 7.31 -0.05 1.65
CA TYR A 27 6.07 0.51 1.11
C TYR A 27 4.91 -0.45 1.28
N ILE A 28 3.70 0.10 1.47
CA ILE A 28 2.48 -0.66 1.70
C ILE A 28 1.44 -0.28 0.66
N GLY A 29 1.16 -1.20 -0.25
CA GLY A 29 0.11 -1.11 -1.26
C GLY A 29 -1.19 -1.78 -0.80
N THR A 30 -2.31 -1.30 -1.33
CA THR A 30 -3.63 -1.90 -1.12
C THR A 30 -3.96 -2.87 -2.25
N VAL A 31 -4.79 -3.87 -1.97
CA VAL A 31 -5.34 -4.77 -2.99
C VAL A 31 -6.85 -4.81 -2.86
N GLU A 32 -7.52 -4.54 -3.97
CA GLU A 32 -8.97 -4.61 -4.12
C GLU A 32 -9.32 -5.37 -5.40
N TYR A 33 -10.07 -6.46 -5.25
CA TYR A 33 -10.59 -7.21 -6.39
C TYR A 33 -11.98 -6.69 -6.78
N ASP A 34 -12.17 -6.35 -8.06
CA ASP A 34 -13.46 -5.92 -8.59
C ASP A 34 -14.21 -7.11 -9.21
N GLU A 35 -15.19 -7.64 -8.49
CA GLU A 35 -16.03 -8.76 -8.96
C GLU A 35 -16.84 -8.45 -10.23
N LYS A 36 -17.03 -7.17 -10.60
CA LYS A 36 -17.80 -6.80 -11.80
C LYS A 36 -16.94 -6.79 -13.05
N LEU A 37 -15.67 -6.45 -12.89
CA LEU A 37 -14.73 -6.29 -13.98
C LEU A 37 -13.72 -7.46 -14.05
N ASP A 38 -13.71 -8.32 -13.03
CA ASP A 38 -12.90 -9.54 -12.93
C ASP A 38 -11.38 -9.28 -12.94
N PHE A 39 -10.94 -8.18 -12.31
CA PHE A 39 -9.52 -7.84 -12.19
C PHE A 39 -9.21 -7.22 -10.84
N TYR A 40 -7.93 -7.23 -10.49
CA TYR A 40 -7.39 -6.64 -9.26
C TYR A 40 -6.91 -5.21 -9.52
N THR A 41 -7.13 -4.38 -8.52
CA THR A 41 -6.63 -3.01 -8.46
C THR A 41 -5.89 -2.81 -7.16
N GLY A 42 -4.94 -1.90 -7.17
CA GLY A 42 -4.28 -1.48 -5.96
C GLY A 42 -3.77 -0.06 -6.05
N GLU A 43 -3.54 0.50 -4.88
CA GLU A 43 -3.04 1.86 -4.70
C GLU A 43 -1.93 1.86 -3.65
N VAL A 44 -0.86 2.59 -3.93
CA VAL A 44 0.23 2.87 -2.99
C VAL A 44 0.47 4.39 -2.92
N GLU A 45 0.71 4.90 -1.72
CA GLU A 45 1.12 6.28 -1.50
C GLU A 45 2.64 6.33 -1.29
N ILE A 46 3.33 7.12 -2.12
CA ILE A 46 4.78 7.28 -2.11
C ILE A 46 5.07 8.78 -2.17
N ASP A 47 5.75 9.32 -1.16
CA ASP A 47 6.07 10.76 -1.02
C ASP A 47 4.87 11.70 -1.26
N GLY A 48 3.67 11.31 -0.81
CA GLY A 48 2.42 12.08 -0.99
C GLY A 48 1.80 11.99 -2.39
N HIS A 49 2.36 11.16 -3.27
CA HIS A 49 1.79 10.81 -4.57
C HIS A 49 1.12 9.44 -4.52
N ILE A 50 -0.08 9.33 -5.09
CA ILE A 50 -0.82 8.06 -5.18
C ILE A 50 -0.52 7.43 -6.54
N TYR A 51 0.02 6.22 -6.51
CA TYR A 51 0.24 5.38 -7.66
C TYR A 51 -0.78 4.24 -7.65
N THR A 52 -1.35 3.96 -8.81
CA THR A 52 -2.35 2.91 -8.99
C THR A 52 -1.80 1.84 -9.93
N TYR A 53 -2.07 0.59 -9.61
CA TYR A 53 -1.67 -0.58 -10.40
C TYR A 53 -2.85 -1.52 -10.56
N GLU A 54 -2.86 -2.28 -11.65
CA GLU A 54 -3.95 -3.18 -12.01
C GLU A 54 -3.40 -4.49 -12.57
N GLY A 55 -4.09 -5.59 -12.35
CA GLY A 55 -3.65 -6.90 -12.83
C GLY A 55 -4.80 -7.89 -12.92
N ASP A 56 -4.73 -8.83 -13.86
CA ASP A 56 -5.69 -9.93 -13.96
C ASP A 56 -5.46 -10.97 -12.85
N THR A 57 -4.23 -11.04 -12.34
CA THR A 57 -3.81 -11.91 -11.23
C THR A 57 -3.12 -11.13 -10.11
N LEU A 58 -3.10 -11.71 -8.91
CA LEU A 58 -2.35 -11.15 -7.78
C LEU A 58 -0.83 -11.10 -8.05
N GLU A 59 -0.31 -12.01 -8.86
CA GLU A 59 1.12 -12.06 -9.22
C GLU A 59 1.48 -10.88 -10.12
N GLU A 60 0.72 -10.62 -11.18
CA GLU A 60 0.90 -9.44 -12.05
C GLU A 60 0.71 -8.14 -11.26
N LEU A 61 -0.29 -8.10 -10.39
CA LEU A 61 -0.53 -6.93 -9.52
C LEU A 61 0.65 -6.67 -8.59
N GLN A 62 1.31 -7.73 -8.09
CA GLN A 62 2.48 -7.63 -7.24
C GLN A 62 3.71 -7.18 -8.04
N GLU A 63 3.93 -7.74 -9.23
CA GLU A 63 5.03 -7.31 -10.11
C GLU A 63 4.90 -5.82 -10.48
N ASP A 64 3.72 -5.36 -10.88
CA ASP A 64 3.46 -3.95 -11.19
C ASP A 64 3.68 -3.04 -9.96
N PHE A 65 3.31 -3.51 -8.77
CA PHE A 65 3.57 -2.79 -7.52
C PHE A 65 5.08 -2.68 -7.25
N GLU A 66 5.83 -3.78 -7.33
CA GLU A 66 7.28 -3.80 -7.12
C GLU A 66 8.02 -2.93 -8.15
N ASP A 67 7.63 -2.98 -9.42
CA ASP A 67 8.20 -2.16 -10.50
C ASP A 67 8.02 -0.65 -10.25
N ILE A 68 6.87 -0.23 -9.71
CA ILE A 68 6.64 1.16 -9.31
C ILE A 68 7.60 1.56 -8.19
N ILE A 69 7.75 0.72 -7.17
CA ILE A 69 8.64 0.99 -6.02
C ILE A 69 10.09 1.07 -6.48
N ASP A 70 10.56 0.07 -7.23
CA ASP A 70 11.93 0.01 -7.76
C ASP A 70 12.24 1.25 -8.62
N SER A 71 11.28 1.72 -9.41
CA SER A 71 11.44 2.94 -10.21
C SER A 71 11.62 4.19 -9.35
N ILE A 72 10.93 4.28 -8.22
CA ILE A 72 11.07 5.41 -7.29
C ILE A 72 12.41 5.35 -6.55
N ILE A 73 12.78 4.17 -6.03
CA ILE A 73 14.05 3.98 -5.33
C ILE A 73 15.22 4.29 -6.27
N ALA A 74 15.18 3.78 -7.51
CA ALA A 74 16.21 4.04 -8.50
C ALA A 74 16.31 5.54 -8.87
N PHE A 75 15.19 6.27 -8.87
CA PHE A 75 15.18 7.71 -9.12
C PHE A 75 15.83 8.48 -7.96
N ASP A 76 15.54 8.09 -6.71
CA ASP A 76 16.12 8.69 -5.50
C ASP A 76 17.63 8.44 -5.42
N GLU A 77 18.08 7.22 -5.74
CA GLU A 77 19.52 6.87 -5.78
C GLU A 77 20.31 7.63 -6.86
N MET A 78 19.69 8.00 -7.97
CA MET A 78 20.37 8.76 -9.04
C MET A 78 20.56 10.24 -8.70
N ASP A 79 19.65 10.85 -7.92
CA ASP A 79 19.76 12.27 -7.53
C ASP A 79 20.93 12.49 -6.55
N ASP A 80 21.32 11.47 -5.80
CA ASP A 80 22.47 11.49 -4.89
C ASP A 80 23.84 11.38 -5.60
N GLU A 81 23.92 10.98 -6.87
CA GLU A 81 25.19 10.79 -7.61
C GLU A 81 25.67 12.02 -8.42
N ASP A 82 24.90 13.11 -8.49
CA ASP A 82 25.24 14.32 -9.29
C ASP A 82 25.89 15.47 -8.49
N GLU A 83 26.35 15.22 -7.25
CA GLU A 83 27.18 16.16 -6.47
C GLU A 83 28.69 15.77 -6.44
N GLU A 84 29.41 15.85 -7.57
CA GLU A 84 30.89 16.04 -7.59
C GLU A 84 31.39 17.08 -8.61
#